data_AF-A0A4Z0QJG6-F1
#
_entry.id   AF-A0A4Z0QJG6-F1
#
_cell.length_a   1.000
_cell.length_b   1.000
_cell.length_c   1.000
_cell.angle_alpha   90.00
_cell.angle_beta   90.00
_cell.angle_gamma   90.00
#
_symmetry.space_group_name_H-M   'P 1'
#
loop_
_entity.id
_entity.type
_entity.pdbx_description
1 polymer ?
#
loop_
_entity_poly.entity_id
_entity_poly.type
_entity_poly.pdbx_seq_one_letter_code
_entity_poly.pdbx_strand_id
1 'polypeptide(L)'
;VARCAEAEPLAASDHVDEQLYDGFFSDADRAAMKIVLETEPRNLPALDITFVDKRIEKLLLIYRARQIPGTLDDADQPRWLEQRRQVRAPE
;
A
#
# COMPACT_ATOMS: atom_id res chain seq x y z
N VAL A 1 1.92 -22.32 -35.76
CA VAL A 1 2.57 -22.49 -34.44
C VAL A 1 2.75 -21.10 -33.85
N ALA A 2 1.88 -20.69 -32.93
CA ALA A 2 1.98 -19.38 -32.30
C ALA A 2 3.19 -19.40 -31.35
N ARG A 3 4.20 -18.59 -31.68
CA ARG A 3 5.38 -18.38 -30.85
C ARG A 3 4.97 -17.37 -29.78
N CYS A 4 4.64 -17.85 -28.57
CA CYS A 4 4.57 -16.99 -27.40
C CYS A 4 5.99 -16.44 -27.20
N ALA A 5 6.18 -15.14 -27.46
CA ALA A 5 7.38 -14.45 -27.02
C ALA A 5 7.34 -14.43 -25.50
N GLU A 6 8.33 -15.04 -24.85
CA GLU A 6 8.55 -14.87 -23.42
C GLU A 6 8.79 -13.39 -23.16
N ALA A 7 7.85 -12.74 -22.47
CA ALA A 7 8.01 -11.36 -22.04
C ALA A 7 9.20 -11.30 -21.08
N GLU A 8 10.12 -10.35 -21.29
CA GLU A 8 11.18 -10.10 -20.31
C GLU A 8 10.53 -9.81 -18.95
N PRO A 9 11.08 -10.38 -17.85
CA PRO A 9 10.52 -10.14 -16.53
C PRO A 9 10.58 -8.64 -16.26
N LEU A 10 9.41 -8.02 -16.08
CA LEU A 10 9.29 -6.63 -15.65
C LEU A 10 10.12 -6.44 -14.39
N ALA A 11 10.98 -5.42 -14.38
CA ALA A 11 11.74 -5.09 -13.19
C ALA A 11 10.77 -4.79 -12.04
N ALA A 12 11.01 -5.40 -10.87
CA ALA A 12 10.21 -5.13 -9.70
C ALA A 12 10.34 -3.65 -9.32
N SER A 13 9.22 -2.94 -9.30
CA SER A 13 9.18 -1.55 -8.89
C SER A 13 9.23 -1.46 -7.36
N ASP A 14 9.94 -0.47 -6.82
CA ASP A 14 9.89 -0.18 -5.39
C ASP A 14 8.55 0.50 -5.00
N HIS A 15 7.80 1.00 -6.00
CA HIS A 15 6.56 1.71 -5.77
C HIS A 15 5.41 0.76 -5.50
N VAL A 16 4.85 0.81 -4.29
CA VAL A 16 3.77 -0.10 -3.87
C VAL A 16 2.50 -0.02 -4.71
N ASP A 17 2.20 1.12 -5.35
CA ASP A 17 1.06 1.23 -6.29
C ASP A 17 1.29 0.37 -7.57
N GLU A 18 2.53 -0.03 -7.86
CA GLU A 18 2.92 -0.87 -9.01
C GLU A 18 3.08 -2.36 -8.64
N GLN A 19 3.06 -2.70 -7.35
CA GLN A 19 3.31 -4.06 -6.83
C GLN A 19 2.04 -4.92 -6.75
N LEU A 20 0.99 -4.61 -7.52
CA LEU A 20 -0.27 -5.38 -7.50
C LEU A 20 -0.06 -6.85 -7.85
N TYR A 21 0.90 -7.13 -8.74
CA TYR A 21 1.17 -8.48 -9.25
C TYR A 21 2.31 -9.21 -8.54
N ASP A 22 2.90 -8.62 -7.48
CA ASP A 22 4.02 -9.23 -6.72
C ASP A 22 3.61 -10.42 -5.85
N GLY A 23 2.32 -10.78 -5.86
CA GLY A 23 1.79 -11.93 -5.14
C GLY A 23 0.40 -11.68 -4.60
N PHE A 24 -0.30 -12.77 -4.28
CA PHE A 24 -1.62 -12.72 -3.65
C PHE A 24 -1.50 -12.52 -2.14
N PHE A 25 -2.43 -11.75 -1.59
CA PHE A 25 -2.57 -11.61 -0.15
C PHE A 25 -3.10 -12.89 0.51
N SER A 26 -2.63 -13.15 1.72
CA SER A 26 -3.14 -14.26 2.54
C SER A 26 -4.60 -14.05 2.95
N ASP A 27 -5.30 -15.11 3.34
CA ASP A 27 -6.67 -14.99 3.86
C ASP A 27 -6.72 -14.16 5.16
N ALA A 28 -5.67 -14.23 5.97
CA ALA A 28 -5.53 -13.41 7.18
C ALA A 28 -5.44 -11.91 6.83
N ASP A 29 -4.58 -11.56 5.86
CA ASP A 29 -4.47 -10.19 5.38
C ASP A 29 -5.76 -9.70 4.72
N ARG A 30 -6.48 -10.57 4.01
CA ARG A 30 -7.78 -10.26 3.42
C ARG A 30 -8.84 -9.94 4.48
N ALA A 31 -8.89 -10.72 5.56
CA ALA A 31 -9.77 -10.43 6.68
C ALA A 31 -9.39 -9.11 7.37
N ALA A 32 -8.09 -8.86 7.57
CA ALA A 32 -7.59 -7.62 8.14
C ALA A 32 -7.94 -6.40 7.27
N MET A 33 -7.77 -6.49 5.95
CA MET A 33 -8.17 -5.44 5.00
C MET A 33 -9.68 -5.18 5.03
N LYS A 34 -10.50 -6.22 5.23
CA LYS A 34 -11.94 -6.03 5.38
C LYS A 34 -12.29 -5.24 6.64
N ILE A 35 -11.63 -5.53 7.77
CA ILE A 35 -11.80 -4.78 9.03
C ILE A 35 -11.43 -3.31 8.80
N VAL A 36 -10.31 -3.04 8.12
CA VAL A 36 -9.89 -1.67 7.77
C VAL A 36 -10.97 -0.93 6.97
N LEU A 37 -11.58 -1.58 5.98
CA LEU A 37 -12.63 -0.97 5.14
C LEU A 37 -13.94 -0.71 5.90
N GLU A 38 -14.28 -1.54 6.88
CA GLU A 38 -15.48 -1.38 7.72
C GLU A 38 -15.25 -0.41 8.90
N THR A 39 -13.99 -0.11 9.21
CA THR A 39 -13.62 0.80 10.30
C THR A 39 -13.75 2.25 9.87
N GLU A 40 -14.36 3.08 10.71
CA GLU A 40 -14.45 4.51 10.42
C GLU A 40 -13.06 5.17 10.38
N PRO A 41 -12.83 6.14 9.47
CA PRO A 41 -11.53 6.78 9.27
C PRO A 41 -10.87 7.32 10.55
N ARG A 42 -11.69 7.83 11.48
CA ARG A 42 -11.24 8.36 12.78
C ARG A 42 -10.66 7.31 13.72
N ASN A 43 -11.03 6.04 13.54
CA ASN A 43 -10.60 4.93 14.39
C ASN A 43 -9.44 4.14 13.77
N LEU A 44 -9.11 4.38 12.49
CA LEU A 44 -7.99 3.73 11.80
C LEU A 44 -6.62 3.92 12.50
N PRO A 45 -6.27 5.08 13.08
CA PRO A 45 -4.99 5.23 13.79
C PRO A 45 -4.90 4.40 15.07
N ALA A 46 -6.04 4.09 15.69
CA ALA A 46 -6.12 3.31 16.93
C ALA A 46 -6.22 1.80 16.67
N LEU A 47 -6.28 1.38 15.40
CA LEU A 47 -6.49 0.01 15.00
C LEU A 47 -5.14 -0.72 14.96
N ASP A 48 -4.85 -1.50 16.01
CA ASP A 48 -3.63 -2.31 16.10
C ASP A 48 -3.81 -3.64 15.34
N ILE A 49 -3.56 -3.58 14.02
CA ILE A 49 -3.61 -4.74 13.13
C ILE A 49 -2.19 -5.01 12.63
N THR A 50 -1.75 -6.26 12.80
CA THR A 50 -0.52 -6.75 12.21
C THR A 50 -0.82 -7.38 10.85
N PHE A 51 -0.13 -6.92 9.81
CA PHE A 51 -0.18 -7.51 8.48
C PHE A 51 1.01 -8.44 8.26
N VAL A 52 0.79 -9.55 7.54
CA VAL A 52 1.88 -10.43 7.12
C VAL A 52 2.59 -9.81 5.91
N ASP A 53 1.80 -9.23 5.00
CA ASP A 53 2.31 -8.57 3.81
C ASP A 53 2.71 -7.11 4.10
N LYS A 54 4.02 -6.83 3.93
CA LYS A 54 4.62 -5.50 4.15
C LYS A 54 4.06 -4.41 3.22
N ARG A 55 3.43 -4.78 2.11
CA ARG A 55 2.79 -3.84 1.18
C ARG A 55 1.59 -3.16 1.81
N ILE A 56 0.86 -3.85 2.69
CA ILE A 56 -0.42 -3.36 3.22
C ILE A 56 -0.23 -2.15 4.13
N GLU A 57 0.82 -2.11 4.96
CA GLU A 57 1.14 -0.94 5.78
C GLU A 57 1.37 0.31 4.92
N LYS A 58 2.15 0.17 3.84
CA LYS A 58 2.40 1.27 2.89
C LYS A 58 1.10 1.68 2.18
N LEU A 59 0.29 0.73 1.74
CA LEU A 59 -1.00 1.00 1.09
C LEU A 59 -1.98 1.72 2.01
N LEU A 60 -2.04 1.33 3.29
CA LEU A 60 -2.93 1.95 4.28
C LEU A 60 -2.57 3.42 4.53
N LEU A 61 -1.27 3.74 4.61
CA LEU A 61 -0.80 5.12 4.73
C LEU A 61 -1.23 5.96 3.53
N ILE A 62 -1.02 5.47 2.30
CA ILE A 62 -1.41 6.17 1.07
C ILE A 62 -2.92 6.36 1.02
N TYR A 63 -3.68 5.32 1.35
CA TYR A 63 -5.13 5.35 1.38
C TYR A 63 -5.64 6.46 2.32
N ARG A 64 -5.14 6.49 3.57
CA ARG A 64 -5.48 7.54 4.55
C ARG A 64 -5.06 8.93 4.04
N ALA A 65 -3.84 9.06 3.52
CA ALA A 65 -3.31 10.34 3.07
C ALA A 65 -4.03 10.93 1.85
N ARG A 66 -4.49 10.08 0.93
CA ARG A 66 -5.23 10.49 -0.27
C ARG A 66 -6.71 10.72 0.01
N GLN A 67 -7.36 9.86 0.79
CA GLN A 67 -8.81 9.87 0.99
C GLN A 67 -9.25 10.70 2.20
N ILE A 68 -8.54 10.60 3.34
CA ILE A 68 -8.90 11.29 4.58
C ILE A 68 -7.67 11.98 5.21
N PRO A 69 -7.09 13.00 4.56
CA PRO A 69 -5.85 13.65 5.02
C PRO A 69 -5.96 14.24 6.43
N GLY A 70 -7.17 14.59 6.90
CA GLY A 70 -7.41 15.09 8.26
C GLY A 70 -7.23 14.05 9.38
N THR A 71 -6.95 12.78 9.05
CA THR A 71 -6.70 11.71 10.02
C THR A 71 -5.23 11.32 10.14
N LEU A 72 -4.32 12.01 9.43
CA LEU A 72 -2.88 11.78 9.58
C LEU A 72 -2.38 12.42 10.87
N ASP A 73 -1.67 11.64 11.66
CA ASP A 73 -0.95 12.14 12.82
C ASP A 73 0.39 12.79 12.40
N ASP A 74 1.07 13.40 13.37
CA ASP A 74 2.36 14.06 13.15
C ASP A 74 3.49 13.10 12.74
N ALA A 75 3.32 11.78 12.96
CA ALA A 75 4.29 10.75 12.59
C ALA A 75 4.08 10.23 11.14
N ASP A 76 2.83 10.20 10.68
CA ASP A 76 2.41 9.77 9.35
C ASP A 76 2.67 10.86 8.30
N GLN A 77 2.54 12.15 8.67
CA GLN A 77 2.83 13.27 7.78
C GLN A 77 4.24 13.25 7.15
N PRO A 78 5.34 13.09 7.92
CA PRO A 78 6.67 13.02 7.33
C PRO A 78 6.86 11.77 6.47
N ARG A 79 6.26 10.63 6.83
CA ARG A 79 6.29 9.39 6.02
C ARG A 79 5.59 9.61 4.68
N TRP A 80 4.44 10.29 4.69
CA TRP A 80 3.72 10.65 3.47
C TRP A 80 4.50 11.64 2.59
N LEU A 81 5.15 12.64 3.19
CA LEU A 81 6.00 13.58 2.44
C LEU A 81 7.19 12.87 1.78
N GLU A 82 7.82 11.94 2.49
CA GLU A 82 8.93 11.16 1.95
C GLU A 82 8.47 10.29 0.78
N GLN A 83 7.34 9.59 0.93
CA GLN A 83 6.78 8.79 -0.16
C GLN A 83 6.42 9.65 -1.39
N ARG A 84 5.90 10.86 -1.18
CA ARG A 84 5.64 11.82 -2.29
C ARG A 84 6.92 12.29 -2.97
N ARG A 85 8.03 12.42 -2.24
CA ARG A 85 9.34 12.77 -2.83
C ARG A 85 9.84 11.63 -3.71
N GLN A 86 9.77 10.39 -3.22
CA GLN A 86 10.17 9.21 -3.98
C GLN A 86 9.40 9.07 -5.30
N VAL A 87 8.07 9.29 -5.28
CA VAL A 87 7.25 9.26 -6.50
C VAL A 87 7.58 10.40 -7.47
N ARG A 88 7.97 11.57 -6.94
CA ARG A 88 8.27 12.77 -7.76
C ARG A 88 9.69 12.81 -8.30
N ALA A 89 10.62 12.07 -7.72
CA ALA A 89 11.99 11.97 -8.18
C ALA A 89 12.22 10.59 -8.83
N PRO A 90 11.71 10.35 -10.05
CA PRO A 90 12.28 9.31 -10.89
C PRO A 90 13.62 9.84 -11.41
N GLU A 91 14.71 9.61 -10.69
CA GLU A 91 16.05 9.57 -11.32
C GLU A 91 16.29 8.17 -11.90
#